data_AF-A0A392TII9-F1
#
_entry.id   AF-A0A392TII9-F1
#
_cell.length_a   1.000
_cell.length_b   1.000
_cell.length_c   1.000
_cell.angle_alpha   90.00
_cell.angle_beta   90.00
_cell.angle_gamma   90.00
#
_symmetry.space_group_name_H-M   'P 1'
#
loop_
_entity.id
_entity.type
_entity.pdbx_description
1 polymer ?
#
loop_
_entity_poly.entity_id
_entity_poly.type
_entity_poly.pdbx_seq_one_letter_code
_entity_poly.pdbx_strand_id
1 'polypeptide(L)' 'MPLRIKGREVKKLRNKEIASVKMVWRGPVGENATWELESRVKEFIRGCFSRVIFEGENLL' A
#
# COMPACT_ATOMS: atom_id res chain seq x y z
N MET A 1 -2.57 10.49 4.03
CA MET A 1 -3.75 9.77 4.54
C MET A 1 -4.37 8.97 3.40
N PRO A 2 -4.64 7.67 3.57
CA PRO A 2 -5.30 6.86 2.55
C PRO A 2 -6.76 7.29 2.43
N LEU A 3 -7.28 7.27 1.22
CA LEU A 3 -8.67 7.58 0.92
C LEU A 3 -9.52 6.31 0.93
N ARG A 4 -9.05 5.25 0.28
CA ARG A 4 -9.81 4.00 0.11
C ARG A 4 -8.91 2.85 -0.33
N ILE A 5 -9.35 1.63 -0.06
CA ILE A 5 -8.80 0.41 -0.66
C ILE A 5 -9.56 0.13 -1.97
N LYS A 6 -8.84 -0.09 -3.07
CA LYS A 6 -9.43 -0.42 -4.37
C LYS A 6 -9.42 -1.92 -4.69
N GLY A 7 -8.56 -2.69 -4.04
CA GLY A 7 -8.46 -4.12 -4.33
C GLY A 7 -7.44 -4.82 -3.44
N ARG A 8 -7.51 -6.15 -3.47
CA ARG A 8 -6.59 -7.05 -2.77
C ARG A 8 -6.22 -8.18 -3.71
N GLU A 9 -4.95 -8.56 -3.70
CA GLU A 9 -4.44 -9.69 -4.45
C GLU A 9 -3.62 -10.58 -3.51
N VAL A 10 -3.72 -11.90 -3.68
CA VAL A 10 -2.86 -12.87 -2.99
C VAL A 10 -2.08 -13.63 -4.05
N LYS A 11 -0.77 -13.44 -4.05
CA LYS A 11 0.15 -14.19 -4.90
C LYS A 11 0.63 -15.42 -4.14
N LYS A 12 0.30 -16.59 -4.67
CA LYS A 12 0.77 -17.88 -4.16
C LYS A 12 2.11 -18.23 -4.81
N LEU A 13 3.15 -18.38 -4.00
CA LEU A 13 4.43 -18.96 -4.38
C LEU A 13 4.50 -20.41 -3.88
N ARG A 14 5.55 -21.14 -4.26
CA ARG A 14 5.73 -22.57 -3.97
C ARG A 14 5.55 -22.96 -2.49
N ASN A 15 5.88 -22.07 -1.56
CA ASN A 15 5.83 -22.31 -0.12
C ASN A 15 5.29 -21.12 0.70
N LYS A 16 4.79 -20.07 0.05
CA LYS A 16 4.32 -18.87 0.75
C LYS A 16 3.22 -18.17 -0.02
N GLU A 17 2.39 -17.44 0.71
CA GLU A 17 1.43 -16.52 0.13
C GLU A 17 1.82 -15.07 0.47
N ILE A 18 1.77 -14.18 -0.52
CA ILE A 18 1.96 -12.74 -0.32
C ILE A 18 0.65 -12.05 -0.63
N ALA A 19 0.06 -11.39 0.36
CA ALA A 19 -1.11 -10.55 0.17
C ALA A 19 -0.70 -9.09 0.01
N SER A 20 -1.19 -8.45 -1.06
CA SER A 20 -1.01 -7.03 -1.35
C SER A 20 -2.37 -6.35 -1.49
N VAL A 21 -2.44 -5.10 -1.06
CA VAL A 21 -3.65 -4.27 -1.07
C VAL A 21 -3.37 -3.01 -1.89
N LYS A 22 -4.25 -2.70 -2.83
CA LYS A 22 -4.19 -1.46 -3.60
C LYS A 22 -4.83 -0.34 -2.78
N MET A 23 -4.04 0.59 -2.31
CA MET A 23 -4.51 1.76 -1.56
C MET A 23 -4.47 3.00 -2.46
N VAL A 24 -5.54 3.79 -2.40
CA VAL A 24 -5.62 5.11 -3.02
C VAL A 24 -5.32 6.15 -1.97
N TRP A 25 -4.51 7.14 -2.32
CA TRP A 25 -4.06 8.23 -1.47
C TRP A 25 -4.38 9.55 -2.15
N ARG A 26 -4.62 10.58 -1.34
CA ARG A 26 -4.64 11.96 -1.83
C ARG A 26 -3.20 12.41 -2.03
N GLY A 27 -2.78 12.57 -3.28
CA GLY A 27 -1.50 13.14 -3.66
C GLY A 27 -1.60 14.63 -3.99
N PRO A 28 -0.46 15.29 -4.27
CA PRO A 28 -0.43 16.71 -4.64
C PRO A 28 -1.16 17.00 -5.96
N VAL A 29 -1.11 16.06 -6.91
CA VAL A 29 -1.68 16.18 -8.26
C VAL A 29 -2.93 15.29 -8.42
N GLY A 30 -3.69 15.08 -7.32
CA GLY A 30 -4.91 14.27 -7.33
C GLY A 30 -4.77 12.91 -6.65
N GLU A 31 -5.58 11.93 -7.04
CA GLU A 31 -5.53 10.58 -6.46
C GLU A 31 -4.36 9.78 -7.03
N ASN A 32 -3.50 9.24 -6.17
CA ASN A 32 -2.50 8.25 -6.56
C ASN A 32 -2.85 6.87 -5.97
N ALA A 33 -2.48 5.79 -6.64
CA ALA A 33 -2.74 4.43 -6.17
C ALA A 33 -1.46 3.58 -6.14
N THR A 34 -1.14 3.01 -4.98
CA THR A 34 0.01 2.12 -4.79
C THR A 34 -0.45 0.74 -4.32
N TRP A 35 0.35 -0.28 -4.61
CA TRP A 35 0.18 -1.63 -4.06
C TRP A 35 1.11 -1.77 -2.84
N GLU A 36 0.53 -2.06 -1.69
CA GLU A 36 1.26 -2.22 -0.42
C GLU A 36 1.01 -3.61 0.16
N LEU A 37 1.96 -4.16 0.92
CA LEU A 37 1.76 -5.43 1.62
C LEU A 37 0.62 -5.32 2.64
N GLU A 38 -0.24 -6.32 2.72
CA GLU A 38 -1.39 -6.32 3.64
C GLU A 38 -0.95 -6.17 5.11
N SER A 39 0.18 -6.77 5.49
CA SER A 39 0.76 -6.62 6.84
C SER A 39 1.07 -5.16 7.16
N ARG A 40 1.70 -4.44 6.23
CA ARG A 40 2.04 -3.03 6.35
C ARG A 40 0.80 -2.15 6.44
N VAL A 41 -0.25 -2.47 5.67
CA VAL A 41 -1.54 -1.77 5.74
C VAL A 41 -2.23 -1.99 7.09
N LYS A 42 -2.16 -3.21 7.64
CA LYS A 42 -2.70 -3.50 8.98
C LYS A 42 -1.97 -2.73 10.08
N GLU A 43 -0.65 -2.62 10.00
CA GLU A 43 0.15 -1.79 10.92
C GLU A 43 -0.24 -0.31 10.82
N PHE A 44 -0.43 0.19 9.58
CA PHE A 44 -0.88 1.55 9.33
C PHE A 44 -2.26 1.83 9.96
N ILE A 45 -3.24 0.93 9.78
CA ILE A 45 -4.58 1.06 10.39
C ILE A 45 -4.49 1.04 11.92
N ARG A 46 -3.59 0.23 12.47
CA ARG A 46 -3.33 0.16 13.92
C ARG A 46 -2.57 1.38 14.46
N GLY A 47 -2.19 2.34 13.61
CA GLY A 47 -1.48 3.56 13.99
C GLY A 47 0.00 3.35 14.32
N CYS A 48 0.53 2.13 14.12
CA CYS A 48 1.94 1.83 14.32
C CYS A 48 2.72 2.14 13.04
N PHE A 49 3.02 3.42 12.79
CA PHE A 49 3.89 3.78 11.67
C PHE A 49 4.92 4.84 12.07
N SER A 50 6.20 4.46 12.08
CA SER A 50 7.30 5.40 11.88
C SER A 50 7.29 5.81 10.40
N ARG A 51 7.22 7.12 10.17
CA ARG A 51 7.04 7.78 8.87
C ARG A 51 8.00 7.25 7.79
N VAL A 52 7.57 6.28 6.99
CA VAL A 52 8.17 5.94 5.69
C VAL A 52 7.05 5.53 4.74
N ILE A 53 6.35 6.49 4.17
CA ILE A 53 5.68 6.37 2.86
C ILE A 53 5.93 7.73 2.21
N PHE A 54 6.32 7.75 0.93
CA PHE A 54 6.95 8.85 0.18
C PHE A 54 8.46 8.90 0.34
N GLU A 55 9.14 8.06 -0.43
CA GLU A 55 10.28 8.39 -1.31
C GLU A 55 10.68 7.07 -1.99
N GLY A 56 10.55 6.99 -3.31
CA GLY A 56 10.79 5.75 -4.05
C GLY A 56 10.04 5.68 -5.38
N GLU A 57 10.46 6.53 -6.32
CA GLU A 57 10.49 6.31 -7.78
C GLU A 57 9.17 6.05 -8.54
N ASN A 58 8.75 7.07 -9.30
CA ASN A 58 8.59 6.95 -10.75
C ASN A 58 8.97 8.32 -11.35
N LEU A 59 10.27 8.49 -11.60
CA LEU A 59 10.75 9.42 -12.62
C LEU A 59 10.52 8.76 -13.98
N LEU A 60 9.49 9.21 -14.69
CA LEU A 60 9.44 9.36 -16.15
C LEU A 60 8.54 10.55 -16.47
#